data_AF-A0A4Q3WCC1-F1
#
_entry.id   AF-A0A4Q3WCC1-F1
#
_cell.length_a   1.000
_cell.length_b   1.000
_cell.length_c   1.000
_cell.angle_alpha   90.00
_cell.angle_beta   90.00
_cell.angle_gamma   90.00
#
_symmetry.space_group_name_H-M   'P 1'
#
loop_
_entity.id
_entity.type
_entity.pdbx_description
1 polymer ?
#
loop_
_entity_poly.entity_id
_entity_poly.type
_entity_poly.pdbx_seq_one_letter_code
_entity_poly.pdbx_strand_id
1 'polypeptide(L)'
;MEFVFETDDDTSTLEALVQDFVDLLDPVEAEKLLLFRDDCTGAVYAECHIAADTLLKHSTDDVPLDPEASSEYRANRQIVDDHAAFQQMRSDALKGRSFSNFVCEFIGGETSPLKIIGGQHRYNAVKEALESGVVVHHGLKVYFGLSKDQRLDVQVISNTNITVSKDLLDRMYETIAGSELREWCQRATLLAKGEDFADKRKRGSPISVAAARNFIVNFYAGKDASETPFNETNTTPVTTKSG
;
A
#
# COMPACT_ATOMS: atom_id res chain seq x y z
N MET A 1 24.95 -18.50 -8.57
CA MET A 1 25.18 -17.57 -7.45
C MET A 1 24.90 -18.35 -6.16
N GLU A 2 25.67 -18.18 -5.09
CA GLU A 2 25.41 -18.87 -3.81
C GLU A 2 24.67 -17.89 -2.90
N PHE A 3 23.38 -18.13 -2.68
CA PHE A 3 22.54 -17.30 -1.81
C PHE A 3 22.63 -17.83 -0.38
N VAL A 4 22.90 -16.94 0.58
CA VAL A 4 22.96 -17.31 1.99
C VAL A 4 21.59 -17.04 2.61
N PHE A 5 20.86 -18.10 2.96
CA PHE A 5 19.61 -18.03 3.71
C PHE A 5 19.88 -18.31 5.19
N GLU A 6 19.14 -17.64 6.10
CA GLU A 6 19.25 -17.86 7.53
C GLU A 6 18.57 -19.16 8.03
N THR A 7 17.85 -19.91 7.19
CA THR A 7 17.04 -21.09 7.60
C THR A 7 16.91 -22.20 6.54
N ASP A 8 16.77 -23.46 6.98
CA ASP A 8 16.67 -24.73 6.21
C ASP A 8 15.29 -25.03 5.52
N ASP A 9 14.52 -24.01 5.10
CA ASP A 9 13.29 -24.28 4.33
C ASP A 9 13.61 -24.69 2.87
N ASP A 10 12.67 -25.31 2.14
CA ASP A 10 12.80 -25.59 0.70
C ASP A 10 12.83 -24.27 -0.11
N THR A 11 14.00 -23.65 -0.18
CA THR A 11 14.29 -22.34 -0.77
C THR A 11 14.35 -22.34 -2.29
N SER A 12 14.21 -23.51 -2.93
CA SER A 12 14.40 -23.68 -4.37
C SER A 12 13.56 -22.73 -5.24
N THR A 13 12.33 -22.42 -4.81
CA THR A 13 11.45 -21.47 -5.52
C THR A 13 11.86 -20.01 -5.30
N LEU A 14 12.36 -19.69 -4.11
CA LEU A 14 12.80 -18.35 -3.74
C LEU A 14 14.14 -17.99 -4.38
N GLU A 15 15.07 -18.94 -4.42
CA GLU A 15 16.36 -18.82 -5.12
C GLU A 15 16.18 -18.53 -6.60
N ALA A 16 15.28 -19.27 -7.26
CA ALA A 16 14.96 -19.03 -8.66
C ALA A 16 14.38 -17.62 -8.86
N LEU A 17 13.47 -17.19 -7.98
CA LEU A 17 12.87 -15.86 -8.06
C LEU A 17 13.90 -14.73 -7.85
N VAL A 18 14.85 -14.91 -6.92
CA VAL A 18 15.93 -13.94 -6.68
C VAL A 18 16.91 -13.94 -7.85
N GLN A 19 17.23 -15.10 -8.44
CA GLN A 19 18.08 -15.18 -9.62
C GLN A 19 17.43 -14.48 -10.83
N ASP A 20 16.14 -14.70 -11.07
CA ASP A 20 15.37 -14.01 -12.11
C ASP A 20 15.40 -12.48 -11.92
N PHE A 21 15.32 -12.02 -10.66
CA PHE A 21 15.45 -10.61 -10.33
C PHE A 21 16.84 -10.08 -10.67
N VAL A 22 17.91 -10.77 -10.26
CA VAL A 22 19.29 -10.35 -10.52
C VAL A 22 19.57 -10.30 -12.02
N ASP A 23 19.16 -11.33 -12.76
CA ASP A 23 19.40 -11.44 -14.20
C ASP A 23 18.66 -10.36 -15.00
N LEU A 24 17.48 -9.95 -14.53
CA LEU A 24 16.65 -8.97 -15.22
C LEU A 24 16.98 -7.52 -14.85
N LEU A 25 17.27 -7.24 -13.57
CA LEU A 25 17.40 -5.87 -13.04
C LEU A 25 18.86 -5.45 -12.85
N ASP A 26 19.82 -6.39 -12.88
CA ASP A 26 21.26 -6.16 -12.70
C ASP A 26 21.57 -5.17 -11.56
N PRO A 27 21.15 -5.47 -10.31
CA PRO A 27 21.42 -4.60 -9.18
C PRO A 27 22.92 -4.46 -8.92
N VAL A 28 23.35 -3.32 -8.38
CA VAL A 28 24.77 -3.07 -8.06
C VAL A 28 25.34 -4.15 -7.14
N GLU A 29 24.53 -4.66 -6.22
CA GLU A 29 24.87 -5.70 -5.26
C GLU A 29 24.72 -7.13 -5.82
N ALA A 30 24.50 -7.32 -7.13
CA ALA A 30 24.25 -8.62 -7.75
C ALA A 30 25.21 -9.72 -7.26
N GLU A 31 26.51 -9.47 -7.26
CA GLU A 31 27.50 -10.48 -6.83
C GLU A 31 27.33 -10.97 -5.37
N LYS A 32 26.76 -10.14 -4.49
CA LYS A 32 26.62 -10.39 -3.06
C LYS A 32 25.31 -9.82 -2.51
N LEU A 33 24.20 -10.17 -3.16
CA LEU A 33 22.89 -9.73 -2.72
C LEU A 33 22.53 -10.43 -1.40
N LEU A 34 22.34 -9.65 -0.35
CA LEU A 34 21.97 -10.17 0.97
C LEU A 34 20.45 -10.28 1.06
N LEU A 35 19.97 -11.45 1.51
CA LEU A 35 18.58 -11.71 1.78
C LEU A 35 18.34 -11.66 3.29
N PHE A 36 17.29 -10.96 3.69
CA PHE A 36 16.86 -10.82 5.06
C PHE A 36 15.45 -11.38 5.20
N ARG A 37 15.13 -11.94 6.36
CA ARG A 37 13.78 -12.34 6.72
C ARG A 37 13.29 -11.45 7.85
N ASP A 38 12.11 -10.86 7.67
CA ASP A 38 11.46 -10.10 8.74
C ASP A 38 10.93 -11.06 9.81
N ASP A 39 11.37 -10.90 11.06
CA ASP A 39 11.00 -11.81 12.16
C ASP A 39 9.51 -11.76 12.53
N CYS A 40 8.83 -10.64 12.24
CA CYS A 40 7.42 -10.47 12.59
C CYS A 40 6.50 -11.16 11.57
N THR A 41 6.82 -11.03 10.29
CA THR A 41 5.96 -11.46 9.17
C THR A 41 6.49 -12.67 8.41
N GLY A 42 7.77 -12.99 8.57
CA GLY A 42 8.48 -14.00 7.77
C GLY A 42 8.77 -13.56 6.33
N ALA A 43 8.46 -12.30 5.97
CA ALA A 43 8.66 -11.80 4.62
C ALA A 43 10.15 -11.71 4.27
N VAL A 44 10.54 -12.23 3.11
CA VAL A 44 11.93 -12.19 2.64
C VAL A 44 12.13 -10.96 1.76
N TYR A 45 13.23 -10.24 1.98
CA TYR A 45 13.58 -9.06 1.22
C TYR A 45 15.08 -8.88 1.03
N ALA A 46 15.46 -8.06 0.06
CA ALA A 46 16.81 -7.56 -0.14
C ALA A 46 16.83 -6.03 -0.21
N GLU A 47 17.97 -5.42 0.12
CA GLU A 47 18.23 -4.01 -0.13
C GLU A 47 19.34 -3.88 -1.18
N CYS A 48 19.09 -3.12 -2.23
CA CYS A 48 20.00 -2.99 -3.37
C CYS A 48 19.82 -1.67 -4.12
N HIS A 49 20.69 -1.40 -5.09
CA HIS A 49 20.63 -0.23 -5.96
C HIS A 49 20.47 -0.61 -7.43
N ILE A 50 19.54 0.06 -8.12
CA ILE A 50 19.26 -0.15 -9.55
C ILE A 50 19.27 1.20 -10.28
N ALA A 51 19.77 1.21 -11.52
CA ALA A 51 19.79 2.39 -12.38
C ALA A 51 18.36 2.86 -12.75
N ALA A 52 18.15 4.18 -12.84
CA ALA A 52 16.82 4.77 -13.07
C ALA A 52 16.12 4.26 -14.35
N ASP A 53 16.88 4.02 -15.43
CA ASP A 53 16.38 3.48 -16.69
C ASP A 53 15.92 2.03 -16.56
N THR A 54 16.71 1.18 -15.92
CA THR A 54 16.34 -0.21 -15.63
C THR A 54 15.13 -0.28 -14.68
N LEU A 55 15.13 0.54 -13.63
CA LEU A 55 14.02 0.67 -12.69
C LEU A 55 12.73 1.01 -13.44
N LEU A 56 12.68 2.10 -14.20
CA LEU A 56 11.47 2.58 -14.88
C LEU A 56 11.02 1.66 -16.02
N LYS A 57 11.94 0.92 -16.63
CA LYS A 57 11.64 -0.05 -17.69
C LYS A 57 10.92 -1.30 -17.16
N HIS A 58 11.28 -1.77 -15.97
CA HIS A 58 10.82 -3.05 -15.43
C HIS A 58 9.81 -2.90 -14.28
N SER A 59 9.42 -1.67 -13.93
CA SER A 59 8.51 -1.43 -12.82
C SER A 59 7.17 -0.81 -13.22
N THR A 60 6.21 -0.94 -12.31
CA THR A 60 4.91 -0.26 -12.39
C THR A 60 4.49 0.22 -11.01
N ASP A 61 3.94 1.43 -10.96
CA ASP A 61 3.27 1.98 -9.78
C ASP A 61 1.74 1.78 -9.81
N ASP A 62 1.18 1.22 -10.90
CA ASP A 62 -0.22 0.78 -11.01
C ASP A 62 -0.38 -0.62 -10.40
N VAL A 63 -0.26 -0.70 -9.07
CA VAL A 63 -0.43 -1.94 -8.30
C VAL A 63 -1.83 -1.95 -7.67
N PRO A 64 -2.75 -2.83 -8.12
CA PRO A 64 -4.06 -2.97 -7.48
C PRO A 64 -3.91 -3.57 -6.07
N LEU A 65 -4.74 -3.11 -5.14
CA LEU A 65 -4.79 -3.62 -3.76
C LEU A 65 -5.27 -5.07 -3.70
N ASP A 66 -6.06 -5.50 -4.68
CA ASP A 66 -6.56 -6.87 -4.81
C ASP A 66 -6.67 -7.25 -6.31
N PRO A 67 -6.07 -8.36 -6.76
CA PRO A 67 -6.27 -8.88 -8.12
C PRO A 67 -7.72 -9.29 -8.43
N GLU A 68 -8.55 -9.56 -7.42
CA GLU A 68 -9.95 -10.02 -7.58
C GLU A 68 -10.99 -8.90 -7.43
N ALA A 69 -10.61 -7.73 -6.88
CA ALA A 69 -11.48 -6.57 -6.83
C ALA A 69 -11.51 -5.86 -8.19
N SER A 70 -12.71 -5.57 -8.69
CA SER A 70 -12.95 -4.86 -9.96
C SER A 70 -11.97 -3.71 -10.21
N SER A 71 -11.51 -3.60 -11.46
CA SER A 71 -10.60 -2.58 -12.01
C SER A 71 -10.98 -1.11 -11.74
N GLU A 72 -12.15 -0.86 -11.19
CA GLU A 72 -12.68 0.45 -10.81
C GLU A 72 -12.14 0.95 -9.46
N TYR A 73 -11.65 0.06 -8.58
CA TYR A 73 -11.19 0.41 -7.23
C TYR A 73 -9.66 0.45 -7.14
N ARG A 74 -9.04 1.04 -8.16
CA ARG A 74 -7.63 1.45 -8.10
C ARG A 74 -7.44 2.33 -6.86
N ALA A 75 -6.34 2.12 -6.14
CA ALA A 75 -5.92 2.99 -5.06
C ALA A 75 -5.73 4.41 -5.63
N ASN A 76 -6.81 5.21 -5.61
CA ASN A 76 -6.81 6.59 -6.06
C ASN A 76 -5.97 7.42 -5.10
N ARG A 77 -4.65 7.27 -5.18
CA ARG A 77 -3.72 8.31 -4.76
C ARG A 77 -3.80 9.38 -5.83
N GLN A 78 -4.73 10.31 -5.65
CA GLN A 78 -4.48 11.65 -6.14
C GLN A 78 -3.15 12.08 -5.53
N ILE A 79 -2.09 12.01 -6.32
CA ILE A 79 -0.83 12.66 -6.05
C ILE A 79 -1.22 14.10 -5.75
N VAL A 80 -1.07 14.53 -4.49
CA VAL A 80 -1.32 15.92 -4.14
C VAL A 80 -0.11 16.70 -4.64
N ASP A 81 -0.10 16.95 -5.95
CA ASP A 81 0.98 17.58 -6.71
C ASP A 81 1.35 18.99 -6.21
N ASP A 82 0.46 19.59 -5.42
CA ASP A 82 0.57 20.95 -4.89
C ASP A 82 1.36 21.08 -3.58
N HIS A 83 1.94 19.99 -3.05
CA HIS A 83 2.77 20.11 -1.85
C HIS A 83 4.19 20.59 -2.22
N ALA A 84 4.66 21.69 -1.61
CA ALA A 84 5.99 22.26 -1.85
C ALA A 84 7.13 21.22 -1.72
N ALA A 85 6.96 20.21 -0.87
CA ALA A 85 7.89 19.10 -0.72
C ALA A 85 8.01 18.20 -1.96
N PHE A 86 6.93 18.02 -2.72
CA PHE A 86 6.96 17.26 -3.97
C PHE A 86 7.67 18.03 -5.07
N GLN A 87 7.43 19.33 -5.18
CA GLN A 87 8.15 20.19 -6.13
C GLN A 87 9.65 20.22 -5.82
N GLN A 88 10.03 20.27 -4.54
CA GLN A 88 11.43 20.14 -4.13
C GLN A 88 12.00 18.76 -4.51
N MET A 89 11.25 17.67 -4.30
CA MET A 89 11.67 16.32 -4.67
C MET A 89 11.92 16.17 -6.17
N ARG A 90 11.05 16.74 -7.01
CA ARG A 90 11.24 16.81 -8.47
C ARG A 90 12.50 17.59 -8.84
N SER A 91 12.69 18.78 -8.26
CA SER A 91 13.88 19.61 -8.48
C SER A 91 15.16 18.88 -8.09
N ASP A 92 15.14 18.14 -6.99
CA ASP A 92 16.28 17.38 -6.52
C ASP A 92 16.58 16.19 -7.44
N ALA A 93 15.55 15.48 -7.92
CA ALA A 93 15.72 14.40 -8.88
C ALA A 93 16.40 14.90 -10.16
N LEU A 94 15.97 16.04 -10.70
CA LEU A 94 16.59 16.70 -11.87
C LEU A 94 18.05 17.13 -11.63
N LYS A 95 18.46 17.33 -10.37
CA LYS A 95 19.86 17.63 -9.99
C LYS A 95 20.69 16.36 -9.78
N GLY A 96 20.13 15.18 -10.02
CA GLY A 96 20.82 13.90 -9.85
C GLY A 96 20.77 13.35 -8.42
N ARG A 97 19.77 13.74 -7.61
CA ARG A 97 19.60 13.14 -6.28
C ARG A 97 19.24 11.66 -6.38
N SER A 98 20.01 10.82 -5.71
CA SER A 98 19.63 9.43 -5.44
C SER A 98 18.60 9.35 -4.31
N PHE A 99 17.69 8.39 -4.42
CA PHE A 99 16.65 8.11 -3.43
C PHE A 99 16.83 6.68 -2.94
N SER A 100 16.70 6.43 -1.63
CA SER A 100 17.04 5.16 -1.00
C SER A 100 15.84 4.36 -0.44
N ASN A 101 14.60 4.81 -0.67
CA ASN A 101 13.42 4.28 0.01
C ASN A 101 12.31 3.92 -1.00
N PHE A 102 12.68 3.21 -2.07
CA PHE A 102 11.70 2.53 -2.90
C PHE A 102 11.35 1.20 -2.25
N VAL A 103 10.07 0.95 -2.03
CA VAL A 103 9.62 -0.33 -1.49
C VAL A 103 8.89 -1.05 -2.61
N CYS A 104 9.42 -2.22 -2.97
CA CYS A 104 9.01 -2.95 -4.15
C CYS A 104 8.72 -4.40 -3.82
N GLU A 105 7.89 -5.02 -4.65
CA GLU A 105 7.70 -6.46 -4.68
C GLU A 105 8.09 -6.97 -6.07
N PHE A 106 8.86 -8.06 -6.12
CA PHE A 106 9.22 -8.70 -7.38
C PHE A 106 8.32 -9.91 -7.65
N ILE A 107 7.68 -9.92 -8.82
CA ILE A 107 6.82 -11.00 -9.31
C ILE A 107 7.36 -11.47 -10.66
N GLY A 108 7.95 -12.66 -10.70
CA GLY A 108 8.53 -13.24 -11.91
C GLY A 108 7.49 -13.51 -13.01
N GLY A 109 7.91 -13.43 -14.27
CA GLY A 109 7.08 -13.77 -15.44
C GLY A 109 6.11 -12.69 -15.94
N GLU A 110 6.01 -11.55 -15.26
CA GLU A 110 5.20 -10.41 -15.72
C GLU A 110 5.96 -9.42 -16.61
N THR A 111 5.26 -8.63 -17.43
CA THR A 111 5.85 -7.56 -18.26
C THR A 111 6.53 -6.48 -17.43
N SER A 112 5.94 -6.13 -16.28
CA SER A 112 6.47 -5.17 -15.32
C SER A 112 6.59 -5.88 -13.96
N PRO A 113 7.64 -6.68 -13.77
CA PRO A 113 7.75 -7.59 -12.63
C PRO A 113 8.04 -6.87 -11.30
N LEU A 114 8.54 -5.63 -11.34
CA LEU A 114 8.85 -4.86 -10.14
C LEU A 114 7.68 -3.94 -9.77
N LYS A 115 6.90 -4.32 -8.75
CA LYS A 115 5.72 -3.57 -8.28
C LYS A 115 6.13 -2.52 -7.26
N ILE A 116 5.89 -1.24 -7.53
CA ILE A 116 6.19 -0.15 -6.58
C ILE A 116 5.05 -0.05 -5.55
N ILE A 117 5.25 -0.68 -4.40
CA ILE A 117 4.27 -0.71 -3.29
C ILE A 117 4.44 0.45 -2.31
N GLY A 118 5.61 1.11 -2.31
CA GLY A 118 5.84 2.36 -1.59
C GLY A 118 6.90 3.26 -2.25
N GLY A 119 6.74 4.57 -2.09
CA GLY A 119 7.63 5.57 -2.67
C GLY A 119 7.17 6.15 -4.02
N GLN A 120 5.87 6.10 -4.33
CA GLN A 120 5.30 6.52 -5.61
C GLN A 120 5.60 7.99 -5.98
N HIS A 121 5.70 8.90 -5.00
CA HIS A 121 6.13 10.28 -5.28
C HIS A 121 7.59 10.34 -5.79
N ARG A 122 8.49 9.54 -5.20
CA ARG A 122 9.89 9.46 -5.65
C ARG A 122 9.95 8.83 -7.04
N TYR A 123 9.12 7.83 -7.29
CA TYR A 123 9.04 7.14 -8.58
C TYR A 123 8.72 8.13 -9.70
N ASN A 124 7.68 8.94 -9.51
CA ASN A 124 7.30 9.97 -10.47
C ASN A 124 8.38 11.06 -10.65
N ALA A 125 9.03 11.49 -9.57
CA ALA A 125 10.14 12.44 -9.67
C ALA A 125 11.33 11.87 -10.46
N VAL A 126 11.66 10.58 -10.28
CA VAL A 126 12.71 9.89 -11.04
C VAL A 126 12.33 9.74 -12.50
N LYS A 127 11.06 9.44 -12.80
CA LYS A 127 10.54 9.36 -14.16
C LYS A 127 10.79 10.65 -14.94
N GLU A 128 10.42 11.78 -14.37
CA GLU A 128 10.66 13.09 -15.00
C GLU A 128 12.16 13.43 -15.15
N ALA A 129 12.96 13.03 -14.17
CA ALA A 129 14.41 13.23 -14.23
C ALA A 129 15.05 12.41 -15.35
N LEU A 130 14.61 11.15 -15.53
CA LEU A 130 15.06 10.30 -16.63
C LEU A 130 14.64 10.86 -17.99
N GLU A 131 13.41 11.37 -18.12
CA GLU A 131 12.94 12.07 -19.32
C GLU A 131 13.81 13.29 -19.67
N SER A 132 14.46 13.89 -18.66
CA SER A 132 15.42 14.99 -18.81
C SER A 132 16.87 14.51 -19.00
N GLY A 133 17.11 13.20 -19.11
CA GLY A 133 18.42 12.59 -19.36
C GLY A 133 19.25 12.33 -18.10
N VAL A 134 18.68 12.43 -16.90
CA VAL A 134 19.36 12.18 -15.64
C VAL A 134 19.24 10.70 -15.27
N VAL A 135 20.35 9.96 -15.37
CA VAL A 135 20.43 8.54 -15.01
C VAL A 135 21.25 8.40 -13.72
N VAL A 136 20.59 7.97 -12.64
CA VAL A 136 21.20 7.78 -11.31
C VAL A 136 20.74 6.43 -10.75
N HIS A 137 21.57 5.83 -9.89
CA HIS A 137 21.18 4.63 -9.16
C HIS A 137 20.33 4.99 -7.95
N HIS A 138 19.25 4.25 -7.74
CA HIS A 138 18.33 4.42 -6.62
C HIS A 138 18.35 3.19 -5.73
N GLY A 139 18.22 3.39 -4.43
CA GLY A 139 18.13 2.33 -3.43
C GLY A 139 16.70 1.82 -3.27
N LEU A 140 16.56 0.50 -3.32
CA LEU A 140 15.32 -0.25 -3.23
C LEU A 140 15.40 -1.24 -2.06
N LYS A 141 14.26 -1.42 -1.40
CA LYS A 141 13.92 -2.59 -0.60
C LYS A 141 12.97 -3.45 -1.43
N VAL A 142 13.41 -4.63 -1.84
CA VAL A 142 12.67 -5.54 -2.74
C VAL A 142 12.25 -6.77 -1.95
N TYR A 143 10.96 -7.03 -1.92
CA TYR A 143 10.38 -8.21 -1.30
C TYR A 143 10.15 -9.32 -2.34
N PHE A 144 10.28 -10.57 -1.88
CA PHE A 144 10.16 -11.77 -2.71
C PHE A 144 9.10 -12.71 -2.13
N GLY A 145 8.18 -13.18 -2.98
CA GLY A 145 7.21 -14.21 -2.62
C GLY A 145 6.23 -13.81 -1.51
N LEU A 146 5.79 -12.55 -1.47
CA LEU A 146 4.85 -12.09 -0.44
C LEU A 146 3.51 -12.82 -0.53
N SER A 147 2.98 -13.21 0.64
CA SER A 147 1.57 -13.58 0.76
C SER A 147 0.66 -12.33 0.66
N LYS A 148 -0.65 -12.53 0.48
CA LYS A 148 -1.63 -11.42 0.46
C LYS A 148 -1.55 -10.58 1.75
N ASP A 149 -1.42 -11.23 2.91
CA ASP A 149 -1.35 -10.57 4.21
C ASP A 149 -0.04 -9.80 4.40
N GLN A 150 1.10 -10.40 4.00
CA GLN A 150 2.40 -9.72 4.07
C GLN A 150 2.46 -8.51 3.14
N ARG A 151 1.90 -8.63 1.92
CA ARG A 151 1.83 -7.53 0.95
C ARG A 151 1.07 -6.34 1.52
N LEU A 152 -0.07 -6.58 2.16
CA LEU A 152 -0.86 -5.53 2.81
C LEU A 152 -0.06 -4.86 3.93
N ASP A 153 0.53 -5.64 4.82
CA ASP A 153 1.27 -5.12 5.97
C ASP A 153 2.44 -4.22 5.52
N VAL A 154 3.24 -4.69 4.55
CA VAL A 154 4.33 -3.92 3.96
C VAL A 154 3.82 -2.64 3.31
N GLN A 155 2.70 -2.69 2.59
CA GLN A 155 2.09 -1.49 2.01
C GLN A 155 1.64 -0.50 3.08
N VAL A 156 1.06 -0.95 4.18
CA VAL A 156 0.64 -0.08 5.28
C VAL A 156 1.86 0.56 5.93
N ILE A 157 2.86 -0.23 6.33
CA ILE A 157 4.04 0.25 7.05
C ILE A 157 4.87 1.20 6.17
N SER A 158 5.12 0.84 4.91
CA SER A 158 5.90 1.65 3.97
C SER A 158 5.27 3.01 3.67
N ASN A 159 3.93 3.09 3.72
CA ASN A 159 3.18 4.33 3.53
C ASN A 159 2.81 5.02 4.85
N THR A 160 3.25 4.47 5.98
CA THR A 160 3.12 5.12 7.28
C THR A 160 4.16 6.23 7.41
N ASN A 161 3.90 7.37 6.74
CA ASN A 161 4.10 8.63 7.44
C ASN A 161 3.25 8.55 8.71
N ILE A 162 3.71 9.05 9.86
CA ILE A 162 3.07 8.97 11.19
C ILE A 162 1.72 9.75 11.24
N THR A 163 0.84 9.59 10.24
CA THR A 163 -0.47 10.20 10.05
C THR A 163 -1.28 9.44 8.98
N VAL A 164 -1.21 8.10 8.93
CA VAL A 164 -2.25 7.33 8.21
C VAL A 164 -3.55 7.56 8.98
N SER A 165 -4.55 8.14 8.32
CA SER A 165 -5.85 8.37 8.98
C SER A 165 -6.46 7.03 9.34
N LYS A 166 -6.99 6.92 10.55
CA LYS A 166 -7.73 5.72 10.99
C LYS A 166 -8.85 5.36 10.02
N ASP A 167 -9.49 6.36 9.41
CA ASP A 167 -10.53 6.13 8.39
C ASP A 167 -9.99 5.43 7.12
N LEU A 168 -8.74 5.68 6.70
CA LEU A 168 -8.11 4.98 5.57
C LEU A 168 -7.81 3.53 5.95
N LEU A 169 -7.28 3.28 7.15
CA LEU A 169 -7.05 1.92 7.65
C LEU A 169 -8.36 1.13 7.73
N ASP A 170 -9.42 1.73 8.28
CA ASP A 170 -10.73 1.08 8.38
C ASP A 170 -11.33 0.75 7.00
N ARG A 171 -11.07 1.58 5.98
CA ARG A 171 -11.44 1.26 4.58
C ARG A 171 -10.63 0.11 4.02
N MET A 172 -9.33 0.07 4.28
CA MET A 172 -8.47 -1.04 3.85
C MET A 172 -8.95 -2.36 4.46
N TYR A 173 -9.23 -2.38 5.77
CA TYR A 173 -9.75 -3.57 6.45
C TYR A 173 -11.14 -4.00 5.94
N GLU A 174 -12.02 -3.05 5.59
CA GLU A 174 -13.32 -3.38 4.99
C GLU A 174 -13.16 -4.07 3.63
N THR A 175 -12.27 -3.57 2.79
CA THR A 175 -12.03 -4.14 1.46
C THR A 175 -11.59 -5.61 1.56
N ILE A 176 -10.82 -5.96 2.58
CA ILE A 176 -10.35 -7.33 2.84
C ILE A 176 -11.45 -8.21 3.42
N ALA A 177 -12.25 -7.65 4.34
CA ALA A 177 -13.33 -8.38 5.00
C ALA A 177 -14.46 -8.75 4.02
N GLY A 178 -14.62 -7.97 2.95
CA GLY A 178 -15.64 -8.15 1.92
C GLY A 178 -16.50 -6.89 1.72
N SER A 179 -17.21 -6.82 0.59
CA SER A 179 -17.99 -5.65 0.18
C SER A 179 -19.32 -5.48 0.92
N GLU A 180 -19.66 -6.35 1.88
CA GLU A 180 -21.01 -6.42 2.45
C GLU A 180 -21.43 -5.13 3.17
N LEU A 181 -20.49 -4.50 3.88
CA LEU A 181 -20.75 -3.25 4.59
C LEU A 181 -20.97 -2.10 3.61
N ARG A 182 -20.14 -2.01 2.56
CA ARG A 182 -20.31 -1.05 1.45
C ARG A 182 -21.63 -1.24 0.74
N GLU A 183 -21.95 -2.45 0.33
CA GLU A 183 -23.19 -2.77 -0.34
C GLU A 183 -24.40 -2.45 0.51
N TRP A 184 -24.34 -2.73 1.81
CA TRP A 184 -25.38 -2.34 2.75
C TRP A 184 -25.54 -0.81 2.81
N CYS A 185 -24.43 -0.06 2.88
CA CYS A 185 -24.48 1.41 2.88
C CYS A 185 -25.06 1.98 1.58
N GLN A 186 -24.74 1.38 0.42
CA GLN A 186 -25.32 1.77 -0.87
C GLN A 186 -26.82 1.47 -0.94
N ARG A 187 -27.25 0.30 -0.45
CA ARG A 187 -28.69 -0.05 -0.34
C ARG A 187 -29.45 0.89 0.62
N ALA A 188 -28.80 1.31 1.71
CA ALA A 188 -29.35 2.24 2.68
C ALA A 188 -29.24 3.72 2.24
N THR A 189 -28.78 3.99 1.02
CA THR A 189 -28.56 5.36 0.47
C THR A 189 -27.60 6.22 1.29
N LEU A 190 -26.75 5.60 2.12
CA LEU A 190 -25.67 6.27 2.86
C LEU A 190 -24.43 6.48 1.98
N LEU A 191 -24.31 5.71 0.91
CA LEU A 191 -23.36 5.85 -0.20
C LEU A 191 -24.11 5.81 -1.53
N ALA A 192 -23.63 6.52 -2.53
CA ALA A 192 -24.11 6.38 -3.90
C ALA A 192 -23.68 5.05 -4.52
N LYS A 193 -24.37 4.61 -5.58
CA LYS A 193 -24.02 3.38 -6.30
C LYS A 193 -22.61 3.49 -6.89
N GLY A 194 -21.74 2.53 -6.57
CA GLY A 194 -20.34 2.53 -7.00
C GLY A 194 -19.44 3.52 -6.24
N GLU A 195 -19.96 4.21 -5.22
CA GLU A 195 -19.19 5.08 -4.35
C GLU A 195 -18.53 4.28 -3.22
N ASP A 196 -17.30 4.65 -2.89
CA ASP A 196 -16.51 4.06 -1.81
C ASP A 196 -16.54 4.91 -0.53
N PHE A 197 -16.18 4.32 0.60
CA PHE A 197 -16.02 5.01 1.87
C PHE A 197 -14.91 6.07 1.80
N ALA A 198 -15.08 7.13 2.59
CA ALA A 198 -14.09 8.20 2.67
C ALA A 198 -12.83 7.79 3.44
N ASP A 199 -11.67 8.17 2.89
CA ASP A 199 -10.35 7.97 3.51
C ASP A 199 -10.05 8.89 4.70
N LYS A 200 -10.80 9.99 4.77
CA LYS A 200 -10.67 11.01 5.81
C LYS A 200 -12.03 11.62 6.07
N ARG A 201 -12.42 11.73 7.35
CA ARG A 201 -13.58 12.53 7.74
C ARG A 201 -13.37 14.00 7.38
N LYS A 202 -14.11 14.48 6.39
CA LYS A 202 -14.27 15.90 6.08
C LYS A 202 -15.74 16.21 5.87
N ARG A 203 -16.13 17.46 6.13
CA ARG A 203 -17.51 17.90 5.90
C ARG A 203 -17.83 17.79 4.40
N GLY A 204 -18.90 17.08 4.07
CA GLY A 204 -19.33 16.85 2.68
C GLY A 204 -18.64 15.66 1.99
N SER A 205 -17.74 14.94 2.68
CA SER A 205 -17.22 13.66 2.18
C SER A 205 -18.24 12.54 2.38
N PRO A 206 -18.14 11.46 1.59
CA PRO A 206 -18.91 10.23 1.81
C PRO A 206 -18.72 9.70 3.24
N ILE A 207 -19.64 8.84 3.70
CA ILE A 207 -19.52 8.21 5.01
C ILE A 207 -18.20 7.40 5.08
N SER A 208 -17.55 7.35 6.25
CA SER A 208 -16.38 6.47 6.47
C SER A 208 -16.81 5.13 7.07
N VAL A 209 -15.98 4.09 6.94
CA VAL A 209 -16.26 2.76 7.52
C VAL A 209 -16.57 2.85 9.01
N ALA A 210 -15.77 3.60 9.75
CA ALA A 210 -15.99 3.81 11.19
C ALA A 210 -17.32 4.53 11.48
N ALA A 211 -17.74 5.48 10.64
CA ALA A 211 -19.04 6.13 10.80
C ALA A 211 -20.20 5.17 10.51
N ALA A 212 -20.07 4.31 9.49
CA ALA A 212 -21.06 3.28 9.19
C ALA A 212 -21.19 2.24 10.34
N ARG A 213 -20.06 1.74 10.87
CA ARG A 213 -20.03 0.81 12.00
C ARG A 213 -20.66 1.42 13.25
N ASN A 214 -20.30 2.67 13.58
CA ASN A 214 -20.90 3.40 14.69
C ASN A 214 -22.41 3.58 14.50
N PHE A 215 -22.86 3.92 13.29
CA PHE A 215 -24.29 4.06 13.01
C PHE A 215 -25.04 2.75 13.29
N ILE A 216 -24.54 1.62 12.78
CA ILE A 216 -25.17 0.30 12.96
C ILE A 216 -25.24 -0.07 14.44
N VAL A 217 -24.13 0.00 15.17
CA VAL A 217 -24.08 -0.36 16.60
C VAL A 217 -25.03 0.50 17.43
N ASN A 218 -25.03 1.81 17.20
CA ASN A 218 -25.90 2.73 17.96
C ASN A 218 -27.38 2.61 17.55
N PHE A 219 -27.68 2.26 16.31
CA PHE A 219 -29.06 2.00 15.87
C PHE A 219 -29.66 0.80 16.61
N TYR A 220 -28.91 -0.31 16.73
CA TYR A 220 -29.38 -1.47 17.50
C TYR A 220 -29.41 -1.20 19.00
N ALA A 221 -28.41 -0.52 19.56
CA ALA A 221 -28.43 -0.11 20.97
C ALA A 221 -29.65 0.77 21.30
N GLY A 222 -30.04 1.68 20.38
CA GLY A 222 -31.22 2.51 20.53
C GLY A 222 -32.53 1.73 20.44
N LYS A 223 -32.59 0.65 19.64
CA LYS A 223 -33.75 -0.25 19.61
C LYS A 223 -33.92 -0.99 20.95
N ASP A 224 -32.83 -1.46 21.53
CA ASP A 224 -32.86 -2.21 22.80
C ASP A 224 -33.27 -1.32 23.97
N ALA A 225 -32.97 -0.02 23.90
CA ALA A 225 -33.34 0.97 24.92
C ALA A 225 -34.77 1.53 24.76
N SER A 226 -35.55 1.09 23.76
CA SER A 226 -36.84 1.69 23.39
C SER A 226 -37.95 1.57 24.46
N GLU A 227 -37.77 0.70 25.45
CA GLU A 227 -38.71 0.51 26.56
C GLU A 227 -38.37 1.35 27.81
N THR A 228 -37.23 2.07 27.80
CA THR A 228 -36.74 2.82 28.97
C THR A 228 -36.91 4.33 28.75
N PRO A 229 -37.32 5.12 29.76
CA PRO A 229 -37.44 6.56 29.64
C PRO A 229 -36.11 7.18 29.17
N PHE A 230 -36.14 7.94 28.06
CA PHE A 230 -34.94 8.50 27.44
C PHE A 230 -34.07 9.33 28.40
N ASN A 231 -34.72 10.00 29.36
CA ASN A 231 -34.09 10.81 30.41
C ASN A 231 -33.33 9.98 31.47
N GLU A 232 -33.57 8.67 31.55
CA GLU A 232 -32.94 7.75 32.51
C GLU A 232 -31.95 6.79 31.83
N THR A 233 -31.97 6.74 30.50
CA THR A 233 -31.08 5.91 29.68
C THR A 233 -29.78 6.64 29.35
N ASN A 234 -28.63 6.00 29.57
CA ASN A 234 -27.37 6.50 29.03
C ASN A 234 -27.37 6.38 27.50
N THR A 235 -27.51 7.49 26.82
CA THR A 235 -27.57 7.59 25.35
C THR A 235 -26.24 8.00 24.72
N THR A 236 -25.14 7.92 25.48
CA THR A 236 -23.79 8.21 24.97
C THR A 236 -23.47 7.26 23.82
N PRO A 237 -23.18 7.76 22.61
CA PRO A 237 -22.91 6.89 21.47
C PRO A 237 -21.68 6.02 21.69
N VAL A 238 -21.82 4.73 21.38
CA VAL A 238 -20.70 3.78 21.39
C VAL A 238 -19.85 4.00 20.13
N THR A 239 -18.55 4.10 20.30
CA THR A 239 -17.59 4.17 19.19
C THR A 239 -16.90 2.82 19.02
N THR A 240 -16.93 2.27 17.81
CA THR A 240 -16.17 1.07 17.48
C THR A 240 -14.68 1.40 17.37
N LYS A 241 -13.84 0.46 17.78
CA LYS A 241 -12.39 0.56 17.55
C LYS A 241 -12.11 0.39 16.05
N SER A 242 -11.01 0.97 15.60
CA SER A 242 -10.46 0.72 14.26
C SER A 242 -9.83 -0.67 14.20
N GLY A 243 -9.81 -1.26 13.00
CA GLY A 243 -9.47 -2.68 12.79
C GLY A 243 -10.68 -3.59 12.88
#